data_AF-A0A4R5CE32-F1
#
_entry.id   AF-A0A4R5CE32-F1
#
_cell.length_a   1.000
_cell.length_b   1.000
_cell.length_c   1.000
_cell.angle_alpha   90.00
_cell.angle_beta   90.00
_cell.angle_gamma   90.00
#
_symmetry.space_group_name_H-M   'P 1'
#
loop_
_entity.id
_entity.type
_entity.pdbx_description
1 polymer ?
#
loop_
_entity_poly.entity_id
_entity_poly.type
_entity_poly.pdbx_seq_one_letter_code
_entity_poly.pdbx_strand_id
1 'polypeptide(L)'
;MEIAKELNVHEKYLIARLSEWGRTKEYFNHTGFIPSPLPEELRDSTIAKRLRAISIFVQGGEPEAELLQRSFAWIDELFADELDLIIDHEGAAAEWKTVPAEKNDWFIGRVYAAARKTLEEEF
;
A
#
# COMPACT_ATOMS: atom_id res chain seq x y z
N MET A 1 -30.14 0.88 -22.22
CA MET A 1 -30.40 0.10 -20.98
C MET A 1 -31.49 0.76 -20.15
N GLU A 2 -32.40 0.00 -19.56
CA GLU A 2 -33.52 0.48 -18.73
C GLU A 2 -33.04 1.28 -17.49
N ILE A 3 -31.95 0.82 -16.87
CA ILE A 3 -31.30 1.41 -15.69
C ILE A 3 -30.79 2.86 -15.90
N ALA A 4 -30.27 3.19 -17.09
CA ALA A 4 -29.74 4.54 -17.36
C ALA A 4 -30.85 5.61 -17.39
N LYS A 5 -32.05 5.22 -17.84
CA LYS A 5 -33.24 6.07 -17.84
C LYS A 5 -33.80 6.25 -16.43
N GLU A 6 -33.84 5.18 -15.63
CA GLU A 6 -34.29 5.25 -14.23
C GLU A 6 -33.39 6.15 -13.37
N LEU A 7 -32.08 6.16 -13.63
CA LEU A 7 -31.11 6.96 -12.90
C LEU A 7 -30.86 8.36 -13.49
N ASN A 8 -31.58 8.74 -14.55
CA ASN A 8 -31.44 10.00 -15.29
C ASN A 8 -29.99 10.37 -15.62
N VAL A 9 -29.18 9.39 -16.03
CA VAL A 9 -27.77 9.56 -16.39
C VAL A 9 -27.57 9.16 -17.83
N HIS A 10 -26.77 9.95 -18.56
CA HIS A 10 -26.48 9.65 -19.96
C HIS A 10 -25.78 8.29 -20.06
N GLU A 11 -26.26 7.43 -20.95
CA GLU A 11 -25.84 6.02 -21.06
C GLU A 11 -24.31 5.86 -21.21
N LYS A 12 -23.64 6.81 -21.89
CA LYS A 12 -22.18 6.87 -22.00
C LYS A 12 -21.46 6.97 -20.64
N TYR A 13 -22.03 7.69 -19.67
CA TYR A 13 -21.46 7.81 -18.33
C TYR A 13 -21.73 6.57 -17.49
N LEU A 14 -22.88 5.92 -17.68
CA LEU A 14 -23.18 4.65 -17.02
C LEU A 14 -22.24 3.55 -17.53
N ILE A 15 -22.03 3.46 -18.85
CA ILE A 15 -21.08 2.52 -19.46
C ILE A 15 -19.64 2.85 -19.05
N ALA A 16 -19.24 4.12 -18.99
CA ALA A 16 -17.93 4.51 -18.47
C ALA A 16 -17.75 4.07 -17.00
N ARG A 17 -18.73 4.36 -16.13
CA ARG A 17 -18.70 3.93 -14.72
C ARG A 17 -18.74 2.41 -14.55
N LEU A 18 -19.53 1.71 -15.35
CA LEU A 18 -19.58 0.24 -15.36
C LEU A 18 -18.29 -0.35 -15.93
N SER A 19 -17.66 0.31 -16.90
CA SER A 19 -16.32 -0.05 -17.39
C SER A 19 -15.23 0.28 -16.37
N GLU A 20 -15.43 1.26 -15.48
CA GLU A 20 -14.60 1.59 -14.30
C GLU A 20 -14.95 0.76 -13.05
N TRP A 21 -16.06 0.01 -13.08
CA TRP A 21 -16.46 -0.94 -12.02
C TRP A 21 -16.08 -2.38 -12.41
N GLY A 22 -16.18 -2.71 -13.71
CA GLY A 22 -15.79 -3.99 -14.31
C GLY A 22 -14.32 -4.04 -14.74
N ARG A 23 -13.70 -2.89 -15.03
CA ARG A 23 -12.34 -2.65 -14.58
C ARG A 23 -12.50 -2.21 -13.15
N THR A 24 -12.57 -3.15 -12.20
CA THR A 24 -11.87 -2.86 -10.94
C THR A 24 -10.54 -2.32 -11.43
N LYS A 25 -10.33 -1.00 -11.37
CA LYS A 25 -8.96 -0.50 -11.26
C LYS A 25 -8.44 -1.43 -10.19
N GLU A 26 -7.48 -2.23 -10.57
CA GLU A 26 -6.54 -2.79 -9.62
C GLU A 26 -6.00 -1.54 -8.92
N TYR A 27 -6.78 -1.03 -7.96
CA TYR A 27 -6.43 -0.05 -6.98
C TYR A 27 -5.47 -0.85 -6.16
N PHE A 28 -4.26 -0.90 -6.70
CA PHE A 28 -3.21 -1.85 -6.45
C PHE A 28 -3.43 -2.60 -5.15
N ASN A 29 -3.82 -3.88 -5.26
CA ASN A 29 -3.71 -4.81 -4.16
C ASN A 29 -2.21 -5.06 -3.97
N HIS A 30 -1.55 -4.08 -3.35
CA HIS A 30 -0.13 -4.03 -3.06
C HIS A 30 0.14 -5.03 -1.93
N THR A 31 0.08 -6.32 -2.23
CA THR A 31 0.51 -7.45 -1.37
C THR A 31 -0.14 -7.52 0.03
N GLY A 32 -1.22 -6.78 0.31
CA GLY A 32 -1.76 -6.66 1.68
C GLY A 32 -0.86 -5.90 2.65
N PHE A 33 0.18 -5.19 2.16
CA PHE A 33 1.15 -4.50 3.00
C PHE A 33 0.95 -2.99 3.10
N ILE A 34 0.06 -2.39 2.32
CA ILE A 34 -0.29 -0.98 2.53
C ILE A 34 -1.76 -0.95 2.89
N PRO A 35 -2.13 -0.46 4.08
CA PRO A 35 -3.53 -0.26 4.42
C PRO A 35 -4.19 0.57 3.32
N SER A 36 -5.23 0.04 2.67
CA SER A 36 -5.98 0.74 1.63
C SER A 36 -7.46 0.78 2.00
N PRO A 37 -8.11 1.96 1.97
CA PRO A 37 -7.57 3.24 1.50
C PRO A 37 -6.71 3.96 2.56
N LEU A 38 -5.56 4.50 2.14
CA LEU A 38 -4.82 5.49 2.93
C LEU A 38 -5.57 6.83 2.93
N PRO A 39 -5.55 7.58 4.05
CA PRO A 39 -5.93 8.98 4.08
C PRO A 39 -5.19 9.80 3.02
N GLU A 40 -5.84 10.83 2.48
CA GLU A 40 -5.29 11.64 1.38
C GLU A 40 -3.97 12.30 1.77
N GLU A 41 -3.88 12.76 3.02
CA GLU A 41 -2.73 13.41 3.62
C GLU A 41 -1.51 12.48 3.69
N LEU A 42 -1.74 11.17 3.81
CA LEU A 42 -0.70 10.17 3.93
C LEU A 42 -0.31 9.54 2.59
N ARG A 43 -1.10 9.76 1.54
CA ARG A 43 -0.92 9.07 0.25
C ARG A 43 0.42 9.36 -0.39
N ASP A 44 0.93 10.58 -0.27
CA ASP A 44 2.18 11.01 -0.91
C ASP A 44 3.35 11.14 0.07
N SER A 45 3.18 10.63 1.30
CA SER A 45 4.23 10.64 2.32
C SER A 45 5.42 9.78 1.90
N THR A 46 6.60 10.10 2.44
CA THR A 46 7.82 9.30 2.24
C THR A 46 7.63 7.85 2.67
N ILE A 47 6.91 7.62 3.77
CA ILE A 47 6.61 6.28 4.30
C ILE A 47 5.75 5.50 3.31
N ALA A 48 4.69 6.11 2.79
CA ALA A 48 3.85 5.47 1.78
C ALA A 48 4.63 5.13 0.50
N LYS A 49 5.53 6.01 0.05
CA LYS A 49 6.40 5.77 -1.11
C LYS A 49 7.35 4.59 -0.86
N ARG A 50 7.97 4.50 0.32
CA ARG A 50 8.85 3.36 0.68
C ARG A 50 8.11 2.04 0.70
N LEU A 51 6.95 1.99 1.36
CA LEU A 51 6.12 0.78 1.39
C LEU A 51 5.67 0.36 -0.02
N ARG A 52 5.34 1.32 -0.90
CA ARG A 52 5.00 1.03 -2.30
C ARG A 52 6.18 0.45 -3.06
N ALA A 53 7.38 1.00 -2.89
CA ALA A 53 8.58 0.47 -3.55
C ALA A 53 8.83 -0.99 -3.16
N ILE A 54 8.75 -1.32 -1.87
CA ILE A 54 8.88 -2.71 -1.38
C ILE A 54 7.77 -3.59 -1.96
N SER A 55 6.52 -3.11 -1.96
CA SER A 55 5.41 -3.90 -2.51
C SER A 55 5.54 -4.16 -4.01
N ILE A 56 6.00 -3.19 -4.80
CA ILE A 56 6.27 -3.36 -6.23
C ILE A 56 7.36 -4.42 -6.42
N PHE A 57 8.45 -4.33 -5.65
CA PHE A 57 9.54 -5.30 -5.69
C PHE A 57 9.09 -6.73 -5.36
N VAL A 58 8.36 -6.93 -4.27
CA VAL A 58 7.84 -8.25 -3.83
C VAL A 58 6.90 -8.89 -4.87
N GLN A 59 6.31 -8.09 -5.75
CA GLN A 59 5.47 -8.56 -6.84
C GLN A 59 6.24 -8.85 -8.14
N GLY A 60 7.58 -8.78 -8.11
CA GLY A 60 8.43 -8.94 -9.30
C GLY A 60 8.44 -7.71 -10.22
N GLY A 61 8.06 -6.54 -9.70
CA GLY A 61 8.17 -5.28 -10.42
C GLY A 61 9.51 -4.58 -10.21
N GLU A 62 9.77 -3.55 -11.01
CA GLU A 62 11.01 -2.76 -10.98
C GLU A 62 10.75 -1.36 -10.40
N PRO A 63 10.81 -1.15 -9.07
CA PRO A 63 10.74 0.18 -8.49
C PRO A 63 12.03 0.97 -8.75
N GLU A 64 11.99 2.28 -8.51
CA GLU A 64 13.19 3.13 -8.56
C GLU A 64 14.27 2.59 -7.60
N ALA A 65 15.44 2.24 -8.15
CA ALA A 65 16.47 1.52 -7.41
C ALA A 65 16.96 2.25 -6.14
N GLU A 66 17.17 3.56 -6.21
CA GLU A 66 17.60 4.37 -5.04
C GLU A 66 16.52 4.39 -3.95
N LEU A 67 15.25 4.50 -4.35
CA LEU A 67 14.13 4.44 -3.42
C LEU A 67 14.01 3.06 -2.79
N LEU A 68 14.15 1.99 -3.59
CA LEU A 68 14.10 0.62 -3.11
C LEU A 68 15.20 0.34 -2.09
N GLN A 69 16.45 0.71 -2.40
CA GLN A 69 17.59 0.54 -1.49
C GLN A 69 17.35 1.26 -0.15
N ARG A 70 16.88 2.51 -0.19
CA ARG A 70 16.52 3.27 1.03
C ARG A 70 15.35 2.67 1.78
N SER A 71 14.42 2.03 1.08
CA SER A 71 13.26 1.38 1.69
C SER A 71 13.68 0.11 2.42
N PHE A 72 14.61 -0.66 1.85
CA PHE A 72 15.21 -1.82 2.50
C PHE A 72 15.99 -1.45 3.76
N ALA A 73 16.90 -0.48 3.67
CA ALA A 73 17.64 -0.01 4.84
C ALA A 73 16.69 0.45 5.97
N TRP A 74 15.65 1.18 5.62
CA TRP A 74 14.65 1.65 6.58
C TRP A 74 13.85 0.51 7.23
N ILE A 75 13.45 -0.52 6.47
CA ILE A 75 12.69 -1.63 7.04
C ILE A 75 13.58 -2.57 7.87
N ASP A 76 14.86 -2.72 7.50
CA ASP A 76 15.87 -3.41 8.32
C ASP A 76 16.01 -2.73 9.69
N GLU A 77 16.10 -1.38 9.72
CA GLU A 77 16.16 -0.60 10.96
C GLU A 77 14.93 -0.81 11.84
N LEU A 78 13.71 -0.66 11.28
CA LEU A 78 12.48 -0.87 12.04
C LEU A 78 12.36 -2.31 12.56
N PHE A 79 12.78 -3.30 11.78
CA PHE A 79 12.73 -4.69 12.19
C PHE A 79 13.74 -4.98 13.33
N ALA A 80 14.96 -4.47 13.20
CA ALA A 80 16.01 -4.62 14.21
C ALA A 80 15.63 -3.97 15.55
N ASP A 81 14.94 -2.83 15.49
CA ASP A 81 14.47 -2.09 16.67
C ASP A 81 13.15 -2.64 17.25
N GLU A 82 12.63 -3.75 16.71
CA GLU A 82 11.33 -4.33 17.08
C GLU A 82 10.19 -3.30 17.03
N LEU A 83 10.18 -2.47 15.99
CA LEU A 83 9.18 -1.43 15.76
C LEU A 83 8.16 -1.85 14.69
N ASP A 84 6.94 -1.42 14.90
CA ASP A 84 5.86 -1.51 13.93
C ASP A 84 5.35 -0.12 13.53
N LEU A 85 4.51 -0.08 12.51
CA LEU A 85 3.99 1.14 11.91
C LEU A 85 2.46 1.14 11.93
N ILE A 86 1.88 2.15 12.59
CA ILE A 86 0.44 2.38 12.64
C ILE A 86 0.07 3.73 12.04
N ILE A 87 -1.21 3.88 11.71
CA ILE A 87 -1.80 5.19 11.40
C ILE A 87 -2.56 5.61 12.64
N ASP A 88 -2.13 6.73 13.24
CA ASP A 88 -2.86 7.36 14.33
C ASP A 88 -3.96 8.27 13.75
N HIS A 89 -5.19 8.05 14.23
CA HIS A 89 -6.39 8.78 13.85
C HIS A 89 -6.93 9.68 14.98
N GLU A 90 -6.29 9.71 16.15
CA GLU A 90 -6.78 10.45 17.32
C GLU A 90 -6.53 11.97 17.24
N GLY A 91 -5.65 12.40 16.32
CA GLY A 91 -5.31 13.80 16.09
C GLY A 91 -6.24 14.54 15.13
N ALA A 92 -5.93 15.82 14.87
CA ALA A 92 -6.65 16.64 13.89
C ALA A 92 -6.44 16.20 12.43
N ALA A 93 -5.40 15.39 12.17
CA ALA A 93 -5.11 14.77 10.88
C ALA A 93 -4.49 13.39 11.12
N ALA A 94 -4.66 12.47 10.17
CA ALA A 94 -4.04 11.16 10.23
C ALA A 94 -2.50 11.27 10.13
N GLU A 95 -1.78 10.52 10.96
CA GLU A 95 -0.32 10.55 11.01
C GLU A 95 0.28 9.13 11.07
N TRP A 96 1.44 8.93 10.45
CA TRP A 96 2.22 7.71 10.62
C TRP A 96 2.94 7.73 11.97
N LYS A 97 2.78 6.67 12.76
CA LYS A 97 3.52 6.50 14.02
C LYS A 97 4.23 5.17 14.07
N THR A 98 5.47 5.20 14.55
CA THR A 98 6.23 4.01 14.92
C THR A 98 5.95 3.65 16.37
N VAL A 99 5.57 2.41 16.61
CA VAL A 99 5.24 1.88 17.94
C VAL A 99 6.01 0.60 18.20
N PRO A 100 6.23 0.17 19.45
CA PRO A 100 6.78 -1.15 19.72
C PRO A 100 5.94 -2.25 19.06
N ALA A 101 6.60 -3.24 18.46
CA ALA A 101 5.92 -4.31 17.75
C ALA A 101 5.22 -5.30 18.70
N GLU A 102 3.96 -5.58 18.42
CA GLU A 102 3.25 -6.69 19.07
C GLU A 102 3.42 -7.96 18.24
N LYS A 103 3.95 -9.04 18.86
CA LYS A 103 4.34 -10.27 18.16
C LYS A 103 3.22 -10.93 17.33
N ASN A 104 1.95 -10.70 17.67
CA ASN A 104 0.82 -11.31 17.00
C ASN A 104 0.30 -10.51 15.79
N ASP A 105 0.69 -9.24 15.64
CA ASP A 105 0.23 -8.40 14.52
C ASP A 105 1.32 -7.49 13.95
N TRP A 106 2.58 -7.93 14.01
CA TRP A 106 3.71 -7.14 13.55
C TRP A 106 3.67 -6.92 12.03
N PHE A 107 3.11 -5.79 11.62
CA PHE A 107 2.92 -5.45 10.22
C PHE A 107 4.27 -5.30 9.50
N ILE A 108 5.20 -4.51 10.04
CA ILE A 108 6.55 -4.37 9.50
C ILE A 108 7.28 -5.72 9.41
N GLY A 109 7.11 -6.61 10.38
CA GLY A 109 7.67 -7.96 10.33
C GLY A 109 7.16 -8.78 9.13
N ARG A 110 5.89 -8.64 8.77
CA ARG A 110 5.33 -9.31 7.57
C ARG A 110 5.90 -8.73 6.28
N VAL A 111 6.02 -7.40 6.20
CA VAL A 111 6.64 -6.72 5.04
C VAL A 111 8.09 -7.17 4.88
N TYR A 112 8.84 -7.20 5.99
CA TYR A 112 10.23 -7.63 6.03
C TYR A 112 10.39 -9.06 5.52
N ALA A 113 9.61 -10.00 6.06
CA ALA A 113 9.66 -11.41 5.67
C ALA A 113 9.38 -11.62 4.18
N ALA A 114 8.41 -10.90 3.62
CA ALA A 114 8.09 -10.98 2.20
C ALA A 114 9.20 -10.42 1.31
N ALA A 115 9.79 -9.29 1.72
CA ALA A 115 10.88 -8.66 1.00
C ALA A 115 12.16 -9.54 1.02
N ARG A 116 12.46 -10.16 2.16
CA ARG A 116 13.54 -11.14 2.33
C ARG A 116 13.35 -12.38 1.46
N LYS A 117 12.15 -12.97 1.47
CA LYS A 117 11.84 -14.13 0.63
C LYS A 117 12.06 -13.84 -0.85
N THR A 118 11.63 -12.67 -1.32
CA THR A 118 11.80 -12.26 -2.72
C THR A 118 13.28 -12.14 -3.08
N LEU A 119 14.10 -11.55 -2.20
CA LEU A 119 15.55 -11.49 -2.41
C LEU A 119 16.19 -12.88 -2.48
N GLU A 120 15.73 -13.83 -1.68
CA GLU A 120 16.27 -15.21 -1.66
C GLU A 120 15.88 -16.03 -2.91
N GLU A 121 14.80 -15.67 -3.61
CA GLU A 121 14.37 -16.33 -4.85
C GLU A 121 15.07 -15.78 -6.12
N GLU A 122 15.67 -14.59 -6.04
CA GLU A 122 16.40 -13.96 -7.15
C GLU A 122 17.87 -14.42 -7.28
N PHE A 123 18.39 -15.20 -6.32
CA PHE A 123 19.76 -15.72 -6.28
C PHE A 123 19.83 -17.25 -6.28
#